data_AF-A0AAE9YRQ9-F1
#
_entry.id   AF-A0AAE9YRQ9-F1
#
_cell.length_a   1.000
_cell.length_b   1.000
_cell.length_c   1.000
_cell.angle_alpha   90.00
_cell.angle_beta   90.00
_cell.angle_gamma   90.00
#
_symmetry.space_group_name_H-M   'P 1'
#
loop_
_entity.id
_entity.type
_entity.pdbx_description
1 polymer ?
#
loop_
_entity_poly.entity_id
_entity_poly.type
_entity_poly.pdbx_seq_one_letter_code
_entity_poly.pdbx_strand_id
1 'polypeptide(L)'
;MATTISSSVQSLLAKLKVGAEADMTAEELLLLSKSVQALADNEDFEQALIAVAEGHLDTATSAVSAATVAAQTASSQLQQNATSLDLIPQMQNELTGSVTQLNSDVQAKINNIPGIMGSPLNKIGEPHFILDYYDSSSFTLSDSVTSYGAYNTISLVDYLTGEFYAYWDAGSQTDTNTRATLLKIDSKGQVSQANSATRLLGTNSVDHIMLLRLNDGSVRAATYTTSSKSLALYQNMNFTTEVAHALDYFKLYQDPATHLIYGVNAGILHVLSSNGWQQVTDTSFLTESSFDTWAQQRDYGALHDLKITPVNSHQHITSATGGTNSHAYLPTTRPTQLMELAYDNKGAQSVTYTTAPNLACAEMEEFNGGTGIYNRSFRSRIKLKAKDNFYSAMLESRTPNNGYKAVAQYYPRLVVHSPIHRALVVQQYFNFYTSSTTRPTYSLSRVYFA
;
A
#
# COMPACT_ATOMS: atom_id res chain seq x y z
N MET A 1 80.29 -55.23 10.93
CA MET A 1 81.28 -56.07 11.64
C MET A 1 80.49 -56.96 12.59
N ALA A 2 80.22 -58.20 12.19
CA ALA A 2 79.62 -59.18 13.09
C ALA A 2 80.74 -59.78 13.94
N THR A 3 80.92 -59.26 15.16
CA THR A 3 81.59 -60.02 16.21
C THR A 3 80.71 -61.24 16.48
N THR A 4 81.10 -62.41 15.97
CA THR A 4 80.39 -63.65 16.27
C THR A 4 80.51 -63.93 17.76
N ILE A 5 79.47 -64.51 18.36
CA ILE A 5 79.45 -64.85 19.80
C ILE A 5 80.66 -65.73 20.13
N SER A 6 81.04 -66.60 19.19
CA SER A 6 82.28 -67.38 19.21
C SER A 6 83.51 -66.55 19.57
N SER A 7 83.73 -65.39 18.94
CA SER A 7 84.90 -64.53 19.22
C SER A 7 84.88 -63.89 20.63
N SER A 8 83.69 -63.56 21.14
CA SER A 8 83.54 -62.95 22.47
C SER A 8 83.62 -64.00 23.59
N VAL A 9 83.07 -65.20 23.37
CA VAL A 9 83.18 -66.35 24.27
C VAL A 9 84.63 -66.84 24.33
N GLN A 10 85.34 -66.87 23.20
CA GLN A 10 86.78 -67.19 23.16
C GLN A 10 87.63 -66.16 23.94
N SER A 11 87.29 -64.87 23.88
CA SER A 11 87.95 -63.83 24.68
C SER A 11 87.67 -63.98 26.19
N LEU A 12 86.43 -64.35 26.55
CA LEU A 12 86.06 -64.65 27.94
C LEU A 12 86.78 -65.91 28.46
N LEU A 13 86.91 -66.93 27.61
CA LEU A 13 87.62 -68.19 27.88
C LEU A 13 89.10 -67.93 28.16
N ALA A 14 89.75 -67.07 27.36
CA ALA A 14 91.14 -66.68 27.59
C ALA A 14 91.33 -65.99 28.94
N LYS A 15 90.38 -65.12 29.34
CA LYS A 15 90.43 -64.43 30.63
C LYS A 15 90.13 -65.35 31.82
N LEU A 16 89.17 -66.27 31.69
CA LEU A 16 88.85 -67.28 32.71
C LEU A 16 89.99 -68.25 32.94
N LYS A 17 90.67 -68.69 31.87
CA LYS A 17 91.82 -69.60 31.94
C LYS A 17 93.00 -68.97 32.69
N VAL A 18 93.31 -67.70 32.40
CA VAL A 18 94.39 -66.96 33.07
C VAL A 18 94.11 -66.73 34.57
N GLY A 19 92.83 -66.63 34.97
CA GLY A 19 92.46 -66.37 36.37
C GLY A 19 92.34 -67.62 37.26
N ALA A 20 92.13 -68.81 36.69
CA ALA A 20 91.75 -70.01 37.43
C ALA A 20 92.86 -71.09 37.53
N GLU A 21 93.99 -70.91 36.83
CA GLU A 21 95.09 -71.89 36.76
C GLU A 21 95.79 -72.19 38.10
N ALA A 22 95.62 -71.36 39.14
CA ALA A 22 96.29 -71.54 40.42
C ALA A 22 95.56 -72.49 41.40
N ASP A 23 94.23 -72.60 41.31
CA ASP A 23 93.39 -73.29 42.31
C ASP A 23 92.55 -74.44 41.75
N MET A 24 92.65 -74.74 40.45
CA MET A 24 91.92 -75.83 39.80
C MET A 24 92.84 -76.98 39.44
N THR A 25 92.38 -78.21 39.67
CA THR A 25 93.08 -79.40 39.19
C THR A 25 93.07 -79.43 37.66
N ALA A 26 94.04 -80.16 37.07
CA ALA A 26 94.14 -80.30 35.62
C ALA A 26 92.84 -80.84 34.98
N GLU A 27 92.10 -81.67 35.73
CA GLU A 27 90.82 -82.26 35.31
C GLU A 27 89.68 -81.24 35.35
N GLU A 28 89.63 -80.37 36.35
CA GLU A 28 88.64 -79.28 36.45
C GLU A 28 88.87 -78.20 35.38
N LEU A 29 90.14 -77.85 35.10
CA LEU A 29 90.50 -76.92 34.02
C LEU A 29 90.13 -77.51 32.65
N LEU A 30 90.35 -78.81 32.45
CA LEU A 30 89.97 -79.53 31.24
C LEU A 30 88.45 -79.59 31.07
N LEU A 31 87.72 -79.87 32.16
CA LEU A 31 86.26 -79.91 32.15
C LEU A 31 85.68 -78.53 31.82
N LEU A 32 86.17 -77.46 32.46
CA LEU A 32 85.78 -76.08 32.17
C LEU A 32 86.05 -75.70 30.71
N SER A 33 87.26 -76.01 30.21
CA SER A 33 87.62 -75.75 28.81
C SER A 33 86.71 -76.52 27.84
N LYS A 34 86.36 -77.77 28.15
CA LYS A 34 85.43 -78.57 27.33
C LYS A 34 83.99 -78.08 27.39
N SER A 35 83.51 -77.67 28.57
CA SER A 35 82.16 -77.12 28.74
C SER A 35 81.98 -75.78 28.03
N VAL A 36 83.00 -74.93 28.02
CA VAL A 36 82.95 -73.66 27.30
C VAL A 36 83.20 -73.85 25.80
N GLN A 37 84.08 -74.77 25.39
CA GLN A 37 84.20 -75.16 23.98
C GLN A 37 82.87 -75.71 23.46
N ALA A 38 82.19 -76.57 24.24
CA ALA A 38 80.87 -77.08 23.92
C ALA A 38 79.79 -75.99 23.87
N LEU A 39 79.98 -74.84 24.55
CA LEU A 39 79.11 -73.67 24.44
C LEU A 39 79.44 -72.83 23.20
N ALA A 40 80.73 -72.71 22.86
CA ALA A 40 81.22 -71.98 21.70
C ALA A 40 80.93 -72.69 20.37
N ASP A 41 80.93 -74.03 20.38
CA ASP A 41 80.58 -74.88 19.24
C ASP A 41 79.08 -75.22 19.21
N ASN A 42 78.28 -74.68 20.16
CA ASN A 42 76.84 -74.90 20.19
C ASN A 42 76.15 -74.00 19.16
N GLU A 43 76.19 -74.43 17.90
CA GLU A 43 75.55 -73.75 16.79
C GLU A 43 74.04 -73.55 17.05
N ASP A 44 73.37 -74.51 17.70
CA ASP A 44 71.95 -74.40 18.06
C ASP A 44 71.68 -73.22 19.00
N PHE A 45 72.57 -72.95 19.96
CA PHE A 45 72.46 -71.81 20.87
C PHE A 45 72.71 -70.48 20.15
N GLU A 46 73.72 -70.39 19.28
CA GLU A 46 73.98 -69.17 18.49
C GLU A 46 72.82 -68.87 17.52
N GLN A 47 72.28 -69.89 16.85
CA GLN A 47 71.11 -69.76 15.98
C GLN A 47 69.85 -69.35 16.76
N ALA A 48 69.63 -69.90 17.95
CA ALA A 48 68.51 -69.49 18.80
C ALA A 48 68.61 -68.01 19.22
N LEU A 49 69.82 -67.52 19.52
CA LEU A 49 70.04 -66.13 19.91
C LEU A 49 69.84 -65.16 18.73
N ILE A 50 70.32 -65.54 17.53
CA ILE A 50 70.10 -64.80 16.28
C ILE A 50 68.60 -64.72 15.98
N ALA A 51 67.89 -65.86 16.05
CA ALA A 51 66.44 -65.90 15.79
C ALA A 51 65.64 -64.99 16.75
N VAL A 52 66.02 -64.92 18.03
CA VAL A 52 65.40 -64.00 18.99
C VAL A 52 65.71 -62.54 18.64
N ALA A 53 66.94 -62.23 18.26
CA ALA A 53 67.33 -60.87 17.87
C ALA A 53 66.61 -60.41 16.59
N GLU A 54 66.52 -61.27 15.58
CA GLU A 54 65.77 -61.02 14.35
C GLU A 54 64.28 -60.84 14.64
N GLY A 55 63.68 -61.71 15.47
CA GLY A 55 62.28 -61.55 15.89
C GLY A 55 62.00 -60.23 16.62
N HIS A 56 62.92 -59.77 17.47
CA HIS A 56 62.80 -58.45 18.11
C HIS A 56 62.97 -57.30 17.11
N LEU A 57 63.90 -57.40 16.16
CA LEU A 57 64.11 -56.39 15.11
C LEU A 57 62.91 -56.31 14.16
N ASP A 58 62.30 -57.44 13.80
CA ASP A 58 61.08 -57.50 12.98
C ASP A 58 59.89 -56.88 13.72
N THR A 59 59.75 -57.18 15.01
CA THR A 59 58.72 -56.59 15.87
C THR A 59 58.90 -55.07 15.96
N ALA A 60 60.13 -54.60 16.18
CA ALA A 60 60.45 -53.16 16.23
C ALA A 60 60.20 -52.47 14.90
N THR A 61 60.60 -53.08 13.78
CA THR A 61 60.38 -52.55 12.43
C THR A 61 58.89 -52.44 12.10
N SER A 62 58.11 -53.45 12.50
CA SER A 62 56.66 -53.45 12.35
C SER A 62 56.01 -52.33 13.18
N ALA A 63 56.44 -52.15 14.43
CA ALA A 63 55.94 -51.09 15.30
C ALA A 63 56.24 -49.68 14.77
N VAL A 64 57.46 -49.45 14.26
CA VAL A 64 57.85 -48.17 13.65
C VAL A 64 57.05 -47.89 12.38
N SER A 65 56.82 -48.91 11.55
CA SER A 65 56.00 -48.78 10.34
C SER A 65 54.56 -48.42 10.69
N ALA A 66 53.96 -49.08 11.67
CA ALA A 66 52.62 -48.78 12.15
C ALA A 66 52.50 -47.35 12.72
N ALA A 67 53.48 -46.92 13.52
CA ALA A 67 53.53 -45.56 14.05
C ALA A 67 53.65 -44.50 12.95
N THR A 68 54.41 -44.78 11.89
CA THR A 68 54.57 -43.88 10.74
C THR A 68 53.25 -43.71 9.99
N VAL A 69 52.53 -44.81 9.74
CA VAL A 69 51.20 -44.77 9.09
C VAL A 69 50.20 -43.99 9.96
N ALA A 70 50.20 -44.21 11.27
CA ALA A 70 49.34 -43.49 12.20
C ALA A 70 49.62 -41.97 12.19
N ALA A 71 50.90 -41.57 12.18
CA ALA A 71 51.31 -40.17 12.11
C ALA A 71 50.90 -39.51 10.78
N GLN A 72 51.04 -40.21 9.64
CA GLN A 72 50.59 -39.71 8.33
C GLN A 72 49.07 -39.53 8.28
N THR A 73 48.32 -40.47 8.88
CA THR A 73 46.87 -40.39 8.98
C THR A 73 46.45 -39.18 9.81
N ALA A 74 47.06 -39.00 10.99
CA ALA A 74 46.80 -37.86 11.86
C ALA A 74 47.15 -36.52 11.19
N SER A 75 48.27 -36.45 10.47
CA SER A 75 48.67 -35.26 9.70
C SER A 75 47.64 -34.90 8.63
N SER A 76 47.12 -35.90 7.91
CA SER A 76 46.08 -35.69 6.89
C SER A 76 44.77 -35.18 7.50
N GLN A 77 44.37 -35.70 8.67
CA GLN A 77 43.19 -35.22 9.39
C GLN A 77 43.37 -33.80 9.95
N LEU A 78 44.56 -33.46 10.43
CA LEU A 78 44.86 -32.08 10.86
C LEU A 78 44.78 -31.09 9.70
N GLN A 79 45.25 -31.47 8.50
CA GLN A 79 45.11 -30.63 7.30
C GLN A 79 43.64 -30.43 6.91
N GLN A 80 42.80 -31.47 6.97
CA GLN A 80 41.36 -31.35 6.73
C GLN A 80 40.68 -30.43 7.76
N ASN A 81 41.01 -30.58 9.05
CA ASN A 81 40.47 -29.72 10.09
C ASN A 81 40.89 -28.25 9.91
N ALA A 82 42.13 -28.00 9.47
CA ALA A 82 42.60 -26.65 9.15
C ALA A 82 41.78 -26.02 8.01
N THR A 83 41.48 -26.76 6.94
CA THR A 83 40.62 -26.25 5.85
C THR A 83 39.19 -25.94 6.32
N SER A 84 38.67 -26.69 7.29
CA SER A 84 37.34 -26.43 7.86
C SER A 84 37.32 -25.18 8.75
N LEU A 85 38.43 -24.89 9.44
CA LEU A 85 38.58 -23.67 10.25
C LEU A 85 38.69 -22.40 9.37
N ASP A 86 39.27 -22.51 8.17
CA ASP A 86 39.34 -21.41 7.19
C ASP A 86 37.96 -20.96 6.65
N LEU A 87 36.90 -21.76 6.87
CA LEU A 87 35.52 -21.36 6.53
C LEU A 87 34.93 -20.37 7.54
N ILE A 88 35.48 -20.26 8.75
CA ILE A 88 34.96 -19.38 9.81
C ILE A 88 34.96 -17.90 9.39
N PRO A 89 36.06 -17.33 8.85
CA PRO A 89 36.06 -15.95 8.35
C PRO A 89 35.05 -15.70 7.22
N GLN A 90 34.82 -16.69 6.35
CA GLN A 90 33.84 -16.57 5.26
C GLN A 90 32.41 -16.48 5.80
N MET A 91 32.04 -17.39 6.71
CA MET A 91 30.74 -17.34 7.39
C MET A 91 30.55 -16.03 8.17
N GLN A 92 31.61 -15.52 8.80
CA GLN A 92 31.55 -14.26 9.53
C GLN A 92 31.27 -13.05 8.61
N ASN A 93 31.87 -13.02 7.42
CA ASN A 93 31.61 -12.00 6.41
C ASN A 93 30.18 -12.07 5.86
N GLU A 94 29.68 -13.27 5.53
CA GLU A 94 28.31 -13.47 5.06
C GLU A 94 27.27 -13.06 6.10
N LEU A 95 27.50 -13.41 7.37
CA LEU A 95 26.62 -13.04 8.47
C LEU A 95 26.61 -11.52 8.68
N THR A 96 27.79 -10.87 8.62
CA THR A 96 27.92 -9.41 8.77
C THR A 96 27.21 -8.67 7.62
N GLY A 97 27.34 -9.16 6.39
CA GLY A 97 26.62 -8.62 5.23
C GLY A 97 25.10 -8.77 5.39
N SER A 98 24.65 -9.95 5.81
CA SER A 98 23.22 -10.23 6.04
C SER A 98 22.62 -9.31 7.11
N VAL A 99 23.31 -9.13 8.24
CA VAL A 99 22.86 -8.24 9.34
C VAL A 99 22.80 -6.78 8.87
N THR A 100 23.76 -6.33 8.06
CA THR A 100 23.78 -4.97 7.51
C THR A 100 22.59 -4.72 6.59
N GLN A 101 22.28 -5.68 5.71
CA GLN A 101 21.12 -5.60 4.82
C GLN A 101 19.81 -5.59 5.61
N LEU A 102 19.70 -6.47 6.62
CA LEU A 102 18.51 -6.58 7.46
C LEU A 102 18.25 -5.27 8.23
N ASN A 103 19.31 -4.63 8.75
CA ASN A 103 19.20 -3.31 9.37
C ASN A 103 18.73 -2.24 8.38
N SER A 104 19.27 -2.21 7.16
CA SER A 104 18.84 -1.27 6.12
C SER A 104 17.36 -1.45 5.76
N ASP A 105 16.91 -2.69 5.57
CA ASP A 105 15.52 -3.01 5.22
C ASP A 105 14.55 -2.64 6.35
N VAL A 106 14.91 -2.93 7.60
CA VAL A 106 14.13 -2.56 8.78
C VAL A 106 14.06 -1.03 8.92
N GLN A 107 15.19 -0.33 8.77
CA GLN A 107 15.23 1.13 8.84
C GLN A 107 14.34 1.78 7.76
N ALA A 108 14.39 1.27 6.53
CA ALA A 108 13.54 1.74 5.43
C ALA A 108 12.05 1.52 5.72
N LYS A 109 11.68 0.37 6.29
CA LYS A 109 10.30 0.10 6.70
C LYS A 109 9.85 1.03 7.83
N ILE A 110 10.68 1.25 8.85
CA ILE A 110 10.37 2.15 9.97
C ILE A 110 10.20 3.59 9.50
N ASN A 111 11.10 4.10 8.63
CA ASN A 111 11.00 5.45 8.08
C ASN A 111 9.73 5.66 7.24
N ASN A 112 9.16 4.58 6.68
CA ASN A 112 7.89 4.62 5.96
C ASN A 112 6.65 4.58 6.87
N ILE A 113 6.79 4.22 8.15
CA ILE A 113 5.64 4.16 9.09
C ILE A 113 4.92 5.50 9.23
N PRO A 114 5.58 6.67 9.41
CA PRO A 114 4.89 7.96 9.49
C PRO A 114 4.10 8.31 8.22
N GLY A 115 4.59 7.95 7.03
CA GLY A 115 3.85 8.12 5.78
C GLY A 115 2.61 7.22 5.68
N ILE A 116 2.74 5.97 6.16
CA ILE A 116 1.64 5.00 6.21
C ILE A 116 0.58 5.41 7.27
N MET A 117 1.01 5.92 8.42
CA MET A 117 0.13 6.36 9.52
C MET A 117 -0.47 7.77 9.29
N GLY A 118 0.23 8.63 8.56
CA GLY A 118 -0.29 9.92 8.10
C GLY A 118 -1.29 9.79 6.96
N SER A 119 -1.30 8.65 6.27
CA SER A 119 -2.31 8.33 5.25
C SER A 119 -3.70 8.24 5.90
N PRO A 120 -4.69 9.00 5.42
CA PRO A 120 -6.07 8.90 5.89
C PRO A 120 -6.65 7.48 5.73
N LEU A 121 -6.04 6.62 4.89
CA LEU A 121 -6.43 5.22 4.65
C LEU A 121 -6.23 4.28 5.86
N ASN A 122 -5.30 4.60 6.78
CA ASN A 122 -4.81 3.66 7.82
C ASN A 122 -4.93 4.16 9.26
N LYS A 123 -5.62 5.28 9.51
CA LYS A 123 -5.92 5.69 10.90
C LYS A 123 -6.81 4.64 11.56
N ILE A 124 -6.24 3.91 12.52
CA ILE A 124 -6.89 2.84 13.30
C ILE A 124 -8.06 3.45 14.09
N GLY A 125 -9.27 2.97 13.79
CA GLY A 125 -10.54 3.40 14.36
C GLY A 125 -11.51 3.74 13.23
N GLU A 126 -12.60 3.00 13.10
CA GLU A 126 -13.70 3.39 12.21
C GLU A 126 -14.15 4.80 12.61
N PRO A 127 -13.90 5.84 11.79
CA PRO A 127 -14.25 7.19 12.19
C PRO A 127 -15.78 7.28 12.16
N HIS A 128 -16.39 7.36 13.34
CA HIS A 128 -17.80 7.68 13.51
C HIS A 128 -17.95 9.20 13.43
N PHE A 129 -18.54 9.66 12.33
CA PHE A 129 -18.98 11.04 12.18
C PHE A 129 -20.26 11.21 13.00
N ILE A 130 -20.47 12.31 13.71
CA ILE A 130 -21.77 12.63 14.31
C ILE A 130 -22.20 13.96 13.70
N LEU A 131 -23.21 13.93 12.84
CA LEU A 131 -23.73 15.15 12.23
C LEU A 131 -24.73 15.78 13.20
N ASP A 132 -24.25 16.40 14.26
CA ASP A 132 -25.12 17.08 15.21
C ASP A 132 -25.56 18.47 14.70
N TYR A 133 -26.69 18.92 15.22
CA TYR A 133 -27.25 20.28 15.04
C TYR A 133 -26.17 21.36 15.05
N TYR A 134 -26.20 22.30 14.08
CA TYR A 134 -25.29 23.47 14.01
C TYR A 134 -23.88 23.17 14.54
N ASP A 135 -23.28 22.09 14.04
CA ASP A 135 -21.91 21.80 14.38
C ASP A 135 -21.03 22.99 13.97
N SER A 136 -20.31 23.54 14.95
CA SER A 136 -19.32 24.59 14.75
C SER A 136 -18.16 24.17 13.84
N SER A 137 -17.99 22.87 13.59
CA SER A 137 -17.05 22.33 12.62
C SER A 137 -17.56 22.45 11.17
N SER A 138 -18.86 22.70 10.96
CA SER A 138 -19.48 22.70 9.63
C SER A 138 -19.33 24.04 8.91
N PHE A 139 -19.09 23.98 7.60
CA PHE A 139 -19.03 25.16 6.73
C PHE A 139 -20.32 25.31 5.93
N THR A 140 -20.95 26.48 5.97
CA THR A 140 -22.16 26.77 5.17
C THR A 140 -21.78 27.24 3.78
N LEU A 141 -22.26 26.52 2.76
CA LEU A 141 -22.02 26.80 1.35
C LEU A 141 -23.11 27.71 0.77
N SER A 142 -24.38 27.41 1.03
CA SER A 142 -25.49 28.18 0.47
C SER A 142 -26.75 28.06 1.30
N ASP A 143 -27.54 29.13 1.32
CA ASP A 143 -28.92 29.15 1.82
C ASP A 143 -29.88 29.59 0.70
N SER A 144 -30.98 28.85 0.53
CA SER A 144 -31.91 29.04 -0.59
C SER A 144 -33.29 28.46 -0.29
N VAL A 145 -34.33 28.87 -1.01
CA VAL A 145 -35.70 28.33 -0.90
C VAL A 145 -35.93 27.27 -1.98
N THR A 146 -35.09 26.23 -2.03
CA THR A 146 -35.13 25.21 -3.10
C THR A 146 -35.78 23.92 -2.66
N SER A 147 -36.51 23.25 -3.57
CA SER A 147 -37.10 21.90 -3.35
C SER A 147 -36.40 20.81 -4.16
N TYR A 148 -35.26 21.12 -4.77
CA TYR A 148 -34.50 20.26 -5.67
C TYR A 148 -33.07 20.12 -5.17
N GLY A 149 -32.45 18.97 -5.40
CA GLY A 149 -31.05 18.77 -5.04
C GLY A 149 -30.13 18.32 -6.16
N ALA A 150 -28.86 18.14 -5.79
CA ALA A 150 -27.77 17.66 -6.65
C ALA A 150 -28.11 16.39 -7.45
N TYR A 151 -28.44 16.51 -8.73
CA TYR A 151 -28.80 15.42 -9.62
C TYR A 151 -27.62 14.84 -10.39
N ASN A 152 -26.86 15.71 -11.07
CA ASN A 152 -25.62 15.38 -11.75
C ASN A 152 -24.46 15.75 -10.83
N THR A 153 -23.52 14.83 -10.61
CA THR A 153 -22.43 15.03 -9.65
C THR A 153 -21.18 14.29 -10.09
N ILE A 154 -20.05 14.98 -10.04
CA ILE A 154 -18.73 14.38 -10.21
C ILE A 154 -17.80 14.90 -9.11
N SER A 155 -17.00 14.03 -8.50
CA SER A 155 -15.96 14.42 -7.54
C SER A 155 -14.62 13.80 -7.86
N LEU A 156 -13.55 14.42 -7.35
CA LEU A 156 -12.18 13.97 -7.49
C LEU A 156 -11.46 14.17 -6.16
N VAL A 157 -10.94 13.08 -5.61
CA VAL A 157 -10.03 13.08 -4.46
C VAL A 157 -8.60 13.06 -4.99
N ASP A 158 -7.83 14.09 -4.70
CA ASP A 158 -6.42 14.17 -5.06
C ASP A 158 -5.54 13.78 -3.87
N TYR A 159 -5.07 12.53 -3.85
CA TYR A 159 -4.22 12.03 -2.77
C TYR A 159 -2.79 12.58 -2.84
N LEU A 160 -2.38 13.22 -3.94
CA LEU A 160 -1.05 13.79 -4.09
C LEU A 160 -0.96 15.16 -3.42
N THR A 161 -1.96 16.01 -3.65
CA THR A 161 -2.02 17.34 -3.04
C THR A 161 -2.77 17.35 -1.71
N GLY A 162 -3.51 16.28 -1.40
CA GLY A 162 -4.39 16.22 -0.25
C GLY A 162 -5.61 17.12 -0.44
N GLU A 163 -6.08 17.34 -1.67
CA GLU A 163 -7.21 18.21 -1.97
C GLU A 163 -8.41 17.43 -2.49
N PHE A 164 -9.60 18.01 -2.36
CA PHE A 164 -10.84 17.40 -2.82
C PHE A 164 -11.63 18.39 -3.66
N TYR A 165 -12.15 17.91 -4.78
CA TYR A 165 -12.91 18.70 -5.74
C TYR A 165 -14.26 18.04 -6.03
N ALA A 166 -15.30 18.84 -6.21
CA ALA A 166 -16.60 18.34 -6.64
C ALA A 166 -17.34 19.36 -7.50
N TYR A 167 -18.13 18.84 -8.43
CA TYR A 167 -19.13 19.56 -9.19
C TYR A 167 -20.49 18.91 -8.95
N TRP A 168 -21.54 19.72 -8.80
CA TRP A 168 -22.91 19.24 -8.91
C TRP A 168 -23.87 20.30 -9.46
N ASP A 169 -24.99 19.84 -10.02
CA ASP A 169 -26.12 20.67 -10.44
C ASP A 169 -27.45 19.95 -10.19
N ALA A 170 -28.59 20.63 -10.35
CA ALA A 170 -29.93 20.06 -10.18
C ALA A 170 -30.59 19.60 -11.49
N GLY A 171 -29.78 19.36 -12.52
CA GLY A 171 -30.19 18.98 -13.86
C GLY A 171 -31.13 20.00 -14.49
N SER A 172 -32.37 19.61 -14.78
CA SER A 172 -33.36 20.48 -15.44
C SER A 172 -33.87 21.65 -14.58
N GLN A 173 -33.60 21.63 -13.28
CA GLN A 173 -34.02 22.65 -12.32
C GLN A 173 -32.85 23.53 -11.85
N THR A 174 -31.73 23.53 -12.58
CA THR A 174 -30.60 24.40 -12.26
C THR A 174 -30.94 25.85 -12.59
N ASP A 175 -30.98 26.71 -11.59
CA ASP A 175 -31.35 28.13 -11.71
C ASP A 175 -30.69 28.99 -10.61
N THR A 176 -31.15 30.23 -10.43
CA THR A 176 -30.63 31.16 -9.41
C THR A 176 -30.85 30.69 -7.98
N ASN A 177 -31.88 29.86 -7.75
CA ASN A 177 -32.19 29.28 -6.44
C ASN A 177 -31.44 27.96 -6.27
N THR A 178 -31.42 27.11 -7.31
CA THR A 178 -30.77 25.80 -7.32
C THR A 178 -29.53 25.83 -8.20
N ARG A 179 -28.43 26.35 -7.64
CA ARG A 179 -27.24 26.67 -8.42
C ARG A 179 -26.40 25.43 -8.73
N ALA A 180 -25.77 25.44 -9.90
CA ALA A 180 -24.63 24.57 -10.15
C ALA A 180 -23.47 25.04 -9.27
N THR A 181 -22.76 24.10 -8.65
CA THR A 181 -21.71 24.39 -7.66
C THR A 181 -20.43 23.66 -8.01
N LEU A 182 -19.31 24.38 -7.94
CA LEU A 182 -17.97 23.83 -7.86
C LEU A 182 -17.48 24.00 -6.42
N LEU A 183 -16.93 22.95 -5.83
CA LEU A 183 -16.42 22.90 -4.47
C LEU A 183 -14.98 22.42 -4.47
N LYS A 184 -14.15 23.07 -3.65
CA LYS A 184 -12.82 22.62 -3.26
C LYS A 184 -12.71 22.55 -1.74
N ILE A 185 -12.11 21.48 -1.23
CA ILE A 185 -11.57 21.40 0.13
C ILE A 185 -10.05 21.27 -0.03
N ASP A 186 -9.30 22.27 0.43
CA ASP A 186 -7.84 22.24 0.35
C ASP A 186 -7.21 21.32 1.41
N SER A 187 -5.90 21.10 1.33
CA SER A 187 -5.16 20.21 2.25
C SER A 187 -5.18 20.61 3.72
N LYS A 188 -5.65 21.82 4.04
CA LYS A 188 -5.85 22.32 5.41
C LYS A 188 -7.31 22.22 5.86
N GLY A 189 -8.19 21.66 5.04
CA GLY A 189 -9.63 21.58 5.28
C GLY A 189 -10.38 22.88 4.98
N GLN A 190 -9.77 23.86 4.31
CA GLN A 190 -10.46 25.10 3.95
C GLN A 190 -11.38 24.87 2.76
N VAL A 191 -12.60 25.37 2.89
CA VAL A 191 -13.66 25.18 1.90
C VAL A 191 -13.75 26.41 0.99
N SER A 192 -13.69 26.18 -0.32
CA SER A 192 -13.90 27.20 -1.35
C SER A 192 -14.98 26.74 -2.31
N GLN A 193 -15.79 27.67 -2.81
CA GLN A 193 -16.86 27.36 -3.75
C GLN A 193 -17.05 28.42 -4.83
N ALA A 194 -17.59 27.99 -5.96
CA ALA A 194 -18.16 28.86 -6.96
C ALA A 194 -19.55 28.35 -7.35
N ASN A 195 -20.45 29.29 -7.66
CA ASN A 195 -21.83 28.99 -7.95
C ASN A 195 -22.24 29.64 -9.28
N SER A 196 -23.10 28.97 -10.03
CA SER A 196 -23.70 29.50 -11.25
C SER A 196 -25.19 29.20 -11.31
N ALA A 197 -25.97 30.17 -11.81
CA ALA A 197 -27.38 29.98 -12.12
C ALA A 197 -27.58 29.08 -13.37
N THR A 198 -26.51 28.80 -14.10
CA THR A 198 -26.50 27.92 -15.26
C THR A 198 -25.55 26.75 -15.01
N ARG A 199 -25.97 25.56 -15.42
CA ARG A 199 -25.12 24.35 -15.45
C ARG A 199 -24.01 24.48 -16.49
N LEU A 200 -22.93 23.70 -16.32
CA LEU A 200 -21.77 23.73 -17.23
C LEU A 200 -22.10 23.32 -18.66
N LEU A 201 -23.02 22.37 -18.84
CA LEU A 201 -23.49 21.90 -20.15
C LEU A 201 -25.01 21.96 -20.26
N GLY A 202 -25.49 22.41 -21.42
CA GLY A 202 -26.87 22.20 -21.86
C GLY A 202 -27.18 20.72 -22.04
N THR A 203 -28.46 20.34 -22.08
CA THR A 203 -28.84 18.94 -22.09
C THR A 203 -28.90 18.33 -23.48
N ASN A 204 -28.02 17.36 -23.67
CA ASN A 204 -28.17 16.25 -24.58
C ASN A 204 -27.50 15.04 -23.89
N SER A 205 -27.97 13.82 -24.10
CA SER A 205 -27.41 12.62 -23.43
C SER A 205 -26.06 12.19 -24.01
N VAL A 206 -25.29 13.13 -24.58
CA VAL A 206 -24.08 12.86 -25.37
C VAL A 206 -22.91 13.78 -25.02
N ASP A 207 -23.14 14.91 -24.37
CA ASP A 207 -22.06 15.76 -23.87
C ASP A 207 -21.54 15.22 -22.53
N HIS A 208 -20.34 15.62 -22.13
CA HIS A 208 -19.65 15.03 -20.98
C HIS A 208 -19.07 16.08 -20.05
N ILE A 209 -19.14 15.83 -18.73
CA ILE A 209 -18.49 16.64 -17.69
C ILE A 209 -17.39 15.80 -17.04
N MET A 210 -16.24 16.42 -16.80
CA MET A 210 -15.04 15.80 -16.23
C MET A 210 -14.38 16.70 -15.20
N LEU A 211 -13.58 16.11 -14.32
CA LEU A 211 -12.59 16.81 -13.49
C LEU A 211 -11.20 16.33 -13.91
N LEU A 212 -10.37 17.24 -14.41
CA LEU A 212 -9.05 16.94 -14.94
C LEU A 212 -7.97 17.50 -14.01
N ARG A 213 -7.06 16.65 -13.56
CA ARG A 213 -5.83 17.07 -12.89
C ARG A 213 -4.77 17.43 -13.93
N LEU A 214 -4.25 18.65 -13.88
CA LEU A 214 -3.20 19.13 -14.77
C LEU A 214 -1.80 18.90 -14.19
N ASN A 215 -0.78 19.09 -15.03
CA ASN A 215 0.63 18.92 -14.66
C ASN A 215 1.14 19.93 -13.63
N ASP A 216 0.51 21.10 -13.52
CA ASP A 216 0.78 22.11 -12.49
C ASP A 216 0.21 21.73 -11.10
N GLY A 217 -0.44 20.57 -11.03
CA GLY A 217 -1.06 20.04 -9.82
C GLY A 217 -2.42 20.66 -9.48
N SER A 218 -2.98 21.47 -10.37
CA SER A 218 -4.32 22.02 -10.20
C SER A 218 -5.38 21.15 -10.88
N VAL A 219 -6.62 21.22 -10.39
CA VAL A 219 -7.76 20.53 -10.99
C VAL A 219 -8.65 21.55 -11.71
N ARG A 220 -9.11 21.18 -12.91
CA ARG A 220 -10.03 21.98 -13.72
C ARG A 220 -11.30 21.18 -13.98
N ALA A 221 -12.45 21.84 -13.92
CA ALA A 221 -13.64 21.31 -14.54
C ALA A 221 -13.47 21.38 -16.05
N ALA A 222 -13.95 20.36 -16.75
CA ALA A 222 -13.94 20.33 -18.20
C ALA A 222 -15.26 19.80 -18.75
N THR A 223 -15.64 20.28 -19.92
CA THR A 223 -16.81 19.81 -20.66
C THR A 223 -16.40 19.41 -22.06
N TYR A 224 -16.99 18.33 -22.57
CA TYR A 224 -16.88 17.94 -23.96
C TYR A 224 -18.24 18.05 -24.62
N THR A 225 -18.34 18.89 -25.65
CA THR A 225 -19.55 19.05 -26.46
C THR A 225 -19.41 18.21 -27.73
N THR A 226 -20.24 17.20 -27.88
CA THR A 226 -20.15 16.20 -28.95
C THR A 226 -20.48 16.78 -30.32
N SER A 227 -21.44 17.70 -30.41
CA SER A 227 -21.85 18.31 -31.68
C SER A 227 -20.75 19.20 -32.29
N SER A 228 -20.04 19.96 -31.46
CA SER A 228 -18.92 20.81 -31.89
C SER A 228 -17.56 20.12 -31.74
N LYS A 229 -17.54 18.87 -31.28
CA LYS A 229 -16.35 18.09 -30.90
C LYS A 229 -15.32 18.92 -30.14
N SER A 230 -15.77 19.67 -29.13
CA SER A 230 -14.90 20.62 -28.43
C SER A 230 -14.81 20.29 -26.95
N LEU A 231 -13.58 20.23 -26.45
CA LEU A 231 -13.26 20.18 -25.03
C LEU A 231 -13.01 21.60 -24.52
N ALA A 232 -13.84 22.07 -23.59
CA ALA A 232 -13.66 23.33 -22.89
C ALA A 232 -13.17 23.06 -21.46
N LEU A 233 -12.09 23.73 -21.07
CA LEU A 233 -11.61 23.78 -19.69
C LEU A 233 -12.07 25.08 -19.06
N TYR A 234 -12.51 25.01 -17.81
CA TYR A 234 -12.98 26.15 -17.04
C TYR A 234 -11.91 26.59 -16.05
N GLN A 235 -11.78 27.90 -15.86
CA GLN A 235 -10.84 28.48 -14.90
C GLN A 235 -11.00 27.83 -13.51
N ASN A 236 -9.89 27.77 -12.77
CA ASN A 236 -9.88 27.15 -11.44
C ASN A 236 -11.00 27.72 -10.56
N MET A 237 -11.87 26.84 -10.04
CA MET A 237 -13.01 27.21 -9.20
C MET A 237 -13.88 28.31 -9.80
N ASN A 238 -14.17 28.26 -11.10
CA ASN A 238 -15.01 29.23 -11.80
C ASN A 238 -15.78 28.56 -12.96
N PHE A 239 -16.89 29.16 -13.36
CA PHE A 239 -17.73 28.74 -14.49
C PHE A 239 -17.39 29.46 -15.81
N THR A 240 -16.28 30.19 -15.83
CA THR A 240 -15.75 30.88 -17.02
C THR A 240 -14.77 29.97 -17.75
N THR A 241 -14.99 29.78 -19.05
CA THR A 241 -14.08 29.00 -19.91
C THR A 241 -12.69 29.66 -19.96
N GLU A 242 -11.65 28.88 -19.65
CA GLU A 242 -10.25 29.27 -19.74
C GLU A 242 -9.72 29.02 -21.16
N VAL A 243 -9.95 27.82 -21.68
CA VAL A 243 -9.53 27.42 -23.03
C VAL A 243 -10.54 26.43 -23.61
N ALA A 244 -10.78 26.51 -24.91
CA ALA A 244 -11.53 25.50 -25.65
C ALA A 244 -10.68 24.99 -26.81
N HIS A 245 -10.74 23.68 -27.07
CA HIS A 245 -9.98 23.05 -28.13
C HIS A 245 -10.86 22.02 -28.84
N ALA A 246 -10.75 21.96 -30.16
CA ALA A 246 -11.42 20.92 -30.93
C ALA A 246 -10.67 19.59 -30.76
N LEU A 247 -11.38 18.48 -30.78
CA LEU A 247 -10.83 17.14 -30.80
C LEU A 247 -11.50 16.36 -31.93
N ASP A 248 -10.78 15.48 -32.62
CA ASP A 248 -11.36 14.69 -33.71
C ASP A 248 -12.37 13.65 -33.18
N TYR A 249 -12.09 13.14 -31.99
CA TYR A 249 -12.86 12.19 -31.22
C TYR A 249 -12.65 12.44 -29.72
N PHE A 250 -13.58 11.96 -28.89
CA PHE A 250 -13.51 12.15 -27.45
C PHE A 250 -12.57 11.13 -26.78
N LYS A 251 -11.28 11.27 -27.07
CA LYS A 251 -10.22 10.49 -26.44
C LYS A 251 -9.21 11.44 -25.80
N LEU A 252 -9.03 11.23 -24.51
CA LEU A 252 -8.05 11.94 -23.69
C LEU A 252 -7.24 10.89 -22.93
N TYR A 253 -5.92 11.06 -23.00
CA TYR A 253 -4.96 10.19 -22.32
C TYR A 253 -4.00 11.02 -21.48
N GLN A 254 -3.68 10.54 -20.29
CA GLN A 254 -2.73 11.22 -19.41
C GLN A 254 -1.51 10.36 -19.18
N ASP A 255 -0.34 10.97 -19.32
CA ASP A 255 0.92 10.37 -18.90
C ASP A 255 0.96 10.31 -17.37
N PRO A 256 1.09 9.11 -16.76
CA PRO A 256 1.12 8.98 -15.31
C PRO A 256 2.35 9.63 -14.65
N ALA A 257 3.46 9.82 -15.38
CA ALA A 257 4.68 10.39 -14.83
C ALA A 257 4.71 11.93 -14.89
N THR A 258 4.29 12.51 -16.02
CA THR A 258 4.33 13.97 -16.23
C THR A 258 2.99 14.65 -16.00
N HIS A 259 1.90 13.88 -15.90
CA HIS A 259 0.52 14.36 -15.81
C HIS A 259 0.06 15.22 -17.00
N LEU A 260 0.81 15.22 -18.10
CA LEU A 260 0.42 15.86 -19.35
C LEU A 260 -0.75 15.12 -19.98
N ILE A 261 -1.73 15.86 -20.48
CA ILE A 261 -2.93 15.32 -21.12
C ILE A 261 -2.80 15.46 -22.62
N TYR A 262 -3.11 14.39 -23.34
CA TYR A 262 -2.97 14.29 -24.79
C TYR A 262 -4.35 14.10 -25.44
N GLY A 263 -4.54 14.78 -26.57
CA GLY A 263 -5.71 14.67 -27.42
C GLY A 263 -5.33 14.87 -28.89
N VAL A 264 -6.22 14.54 -29.82
CA VAL A 264 -5.96 14.65 -31.26
C VAL A 264 -6.93 15.62 -31.91
N ASN A 265 -6.41 16.52 -32.74
CA ASN A 265 -7.14 17.51 -33.50
C ASN A 265 -6.55 17.61 -34.90
N ALA A 266 -7.39 17.51 -35.93
CA ALA A 266 -7.00 17.51 -37.33
C ALA A 266 -5.94 16.44 -37.67
N GLY A 267 -6.03 15.29 -37.00
CA GLY A 267 -5.09 14.18 -37.11
C GLY A 267 -3.75 14.41 -36.42
N ILE A 268 -3.57 15.50 -35.68
CA ILE A 268 -2.29 15.86 -35.05
C ILE A 268 -2.41 15.76 -33.52
N LEU A 269 -1.37 15.20 -32.89
CA LEU A 269 -1.28 15.13 -31.44
C LEU A 269 -1.12 16.52 -30.83
N HIS A 270 -1.94 16.80 -29.84
CA HIS A 270 -1.85 18.00 -29.01
C HIS A 270 -1.66 17.58 -27.55
N VAL A 271 -0.90 18.39 -26.82
CA VAL A 271 -0.67 18.26 -25.39
C VAL A 271 -1.26 19.47 -24.68
N LEU A 272 -2.02 19.23 -23.64
CA LEU A 272 -2.54 20.24 -22.74
C LEU A 272 -1.54 20.46 -21.61
N SER A 273 -1.01 21.68 -21.54
CA SER A 273 -0.13 22.16 -20.47
C SER A 273 -0.83 23.27 -19.67
N SER A 274 -0.15 23.79 -18.64
CA SER A 274 -0.59 24.99 -17.90
C SER A 274 -0.77 26.24 -18.79
N ASN A 275 -0.17 26.27 -19.98
CA ASN A 275 -0.29 27.37 -20.94
C ASN A 275 -1.34 27.10 -22.04
N GLY A 276 -2.13 26.05 -21.89
CA GLY A 276 -3.13 25.61 -22.87
C GLY A 276 -2.63 24.50 -23.79
N TRP A 277 -3.37 24.30 -24.88
CA TRP A 277 -3.11 23.26 -25.87
C TRP A 277 -1.96 23.64 -26.80
N GLN A 278 -0.99 22.74 -26.92
CA GLN A 278 0.18 22.90 -27.77
C GLN A 278 0.28 21.70 -28.72
N GLN A 279 0.62 21.96 -29.97
CA GLN A 279 0.85 20.91 -30.95
C GLN A 279 2.15 20.16 -30.63
N VAL A 280 2.11 18.83 -30.66
CA VAL A 280 3.30 17.99 -30.62
C VAL A 280 3.72 17.72 -32.07
N THR A 281 4.84 18.32 -32.50
CA THR A 281 5.33 18.19 -33.87
C THR A 281 5.64 16.73 -34.21
N ASP A 282 5.44 16.36 -35.48
CA ASP A 282 5.77 15.05 -36.05
C ASP A 282 5.04 13.81 -35.48
N THR A 283 3.95 14.01 -34.73
CA THR A 283 3.09 12.91 -34.27
C THR A 283 1.66 13.09 -34.76
N SER A 284 1.20 12.19 -35.62
CA SER A 284 -0.14 12.23 -36.24
C SER A 284 -0.86 10.89 -36.17
N PHE A 285 -2.18 10.93 -36.09
CA PHE A 285 -3.07 9.77 -36.02
C PHE A 285 -4.15 9.87 -37.10
N LEU A 286 -4.22 8.86 -37.95
CA LEU A 286 -5.22 8.78 -39.03
C LEU A 286 -6.56 8.20 -38.54
N THR A 287 -6.56 7.49 -37.42
CA THR A 287 -7.76 6.85 -36.84
C THR A 287 -7.75 6.91 -35.32
N GLU A 288 -8.93 6.84 -34.70
CA GLU A 288 -9.10 6.71 -33.24
C GLU A 288 -8.35 5.48 -32.70
N SER A 289 -8.46 4.33 -33.35
CA SER A 289 -7.80 3.09 -32.92
C SER A 289 -6.27 3.19 -32.92
N SER A 290 -5.69 3.98 -33.85
CA SER A 290 -4.24 4.20 -33.88
C SER A 290 -3.76 5.03 -32.69
N PHE A 291 -4.58 5.99 -32.23
CA PHE A 291 -4.29 6.78 -31.04
C PHE A 291 -4.45 5.96 -29.76
N ASP A 292 -5.51 5.15 -29.66
CA ASP A 292 -5.71 4.24 -28.53
C ASP A 292 -4.53 3.27 -28.38
N THR A 293 -4.04 2.70 -29.49
CA THR A 293 -2.87 1.80 -29.49
C THR A 293 -1.60 2.53 -29.04
N TRP A 294 -1.38 3.75 -29.54
CA TRP A 294 -0.22 4.57 -29.17
C TRP A 294 -0.19 4.90 -27.67
N ALA A 295 -1.37 5.21 -27.10
CA ALA A 295 -1.51 5.50 -25.68
C ALA A 295 -1.32 4.26 -24.82
N GLN A 296 -1.88 3.11 -25.23
CA GLN A 296 -1.71 1.83 -24.53
C GLN A 296 -0.25 1.37 -24.50
N GLN A 297 0.49 1.52 -25.60
CA GLN A 297 1.93 1.19 -25.66
C GLN A 297 2.79 2.03 -24.69
N ARG A 298 2.27 3.17 -24.23
CA ARG A 298 2.94 4.09 -23.29
C ARG A 298 2.36 4.02 -21.88
N ASP A 299 1.41 3.13 -21.64
CA ASP A 299 0.70 2.99 -20.37
C ASP A 299 0.02 4.29 -19.91
N TYR A 300 -0.53 5.05 -20.86
CA TYR A 300 -1.23 6.30 -20.55
C TYR A 300 -2.66 6.04 -20.07
N GLY A 301 -3.06 6.72 -19.00
CA GLY A 301 -4.38 6.58 -18.38
C GLY A 301 -5.50 7.19 -19.23
N ALA A 302 -6.55 6.41 -19.49
CA ALA A 302 -7.72 6.85 -20.26
C ALA A 302 -8.63 7.78 -19.44
N LEU A 303 -8.42 9.09 -19.54
CA LEU A 303 -9.25 10.06 -18.80
C LEU A 303 -10.68 10.11 -19.35
N HIS A 304 -10.87 9.83 -20.63
CA HIS A 304 -12.18 9.87 -21.28
C HIS A 304 -13.19 8.85 -20.71
N ASP A 305 -12.79 7.92 -19.86
CA ASP A 305 -13.72 7.04 -19.14
C ASP A 305 -14.19 7.64 -17.80
N LEU A 306 -13.51 8.68 -17.32
CA LEU A 306 -13.73 9.33 -16.03
C LEU A 306 -14.60 10.58 -16.16
N LYS A 307 -15.85 10.32 -16.53
CA LYS A 307 -16.83 11.35 -16.90
C LYS A 307 -18.21 11.06 -16.36
N ILE A 308 -19.05 12.09 -16.33
CA ILE A 308 -20.51 11.93 -16.30
C ILE A 308 -21.11 12.44 -17.60
N THR A 309 -22.21 11.81 -18.02
CA THR A 309 -23.08 12.34 -19.06
C THR A 309 -24.28 12.98 -18.36
N PRO A 310 -24.38 14.32 -18.32
CA PRO A 310 -25.43 15.00 -17.58
C PRO A 310 -26.81 14.69 -18.18
N VAL A 311 -27.81 14.52 -17.31
CA VAL A 311 -29.18 14.18 -17.72
C VAL A 311 -30.13 15.34 -17.43
N ASN A 312 -31.13 15.52 -18.29
CA ASN A 312 -32.18 16.55 -18.16
C ASN A 312 -33.31 16.13 -17.21
N SER A 313 -32.95 15.77 -15.98
CA SER A 313 -33.92 15.41 -14.96
C SER A 313 -33.55 16.14 -13.68
N HIS A 314 -34.43 16.07 -12.70
CA HIS A 314 -34.17 16.59 -11.38
C HIS A 314 -34.71 15.59 -10.36
N GLN A 315 -34.19 15.68 -9.16
CA GLN A 315 -34.72 14.93 -8.04
C GLN A 315 -35.33 15.93 -7.07
N HIS A 316 -36.64 15.81 -6.90
CA HIS A 316 -37.32 16.50 -5.83
C HIS A 316 -36.84 15.98 -4.47
N ILE A 317 -36.55 16.90 -3.57
CA ILE A 317 -36.36 16.60 -2.16
C ILE A 317 -37.75 16.77 -1.52
N THR A 318 -38.52 15.68 -1.38
CA THR A 318 -39.85 15.74 -0.75
C THR A 318 -39.96 14.83 0.46
N SER A 319 -40.93 15.15 1.31
CA SER A 319 -41.30 14.40 2.52
C SER A 319 -42.01 13.06 2.26
N ALA A 320 -42.34 12.74 1.01
CA ALA A 320 -43.32 11.69 0.68
C ALA A 320 -42.71 10.31 0.39
N THR A 321 -41.39 10.19 0.21
CA THR A 321 -40.74 8.89 0.03
C THR A 321 -40.65 8.14 1.36
N GLY A 322 -41.72 7.43 1.75
CA GLY A 322 -41.65 6.34 2.73
C GLY A 322 -42.47 6.46 4.02
N GLY A 323 -43.42 7.41 4.11
CA GLY A 323 -44.28 7.54 5.29
C GLY A 323 -45.44 6.54 5.32
N THR A 324 -45.17 5.23 5.40
CA THR A 324 -46.17 4.28 5.91
C THR A 324 -45.97 4.11 7.42
N ASN A 325 -47.06 3.98 8.16
CA ASN A 325 -47.18 4.10 9.64
C ASN A 325 -46.41 3.06 10.48
N SER A 326 -45.36 2.45 9.94
CA SER A 326 -44.53 1.45 10.61
C SER A 326 -43.09 1.57 10.10
N HIS A 327 -42.22 2.07 10.97
CA HIS A 327 -40.75 2.14 10.81
C HIS A 327 -40.21 3.15 9.78
N ALA A 328 -40.29 4.43 10.15
CA ALA A 328 -39.19 5.39 10.28
C ALA A 328 -37.85 5.11 9.55
N TYR A 329 -37.79 5.09 8.22
CA TYR A 329 -36.53 5.25 7.47
C TYR A 329 -36.58 6.53 6.63
N LEU A 330 -35.53 7.34 6.69
CA LEU A 330 -35.27 8.41 5.72
C LEU A 330 -34.30 7.85 4.68
N PRO A 331 -34.69 7.61 3.42
CA PRO A 331 -33.70 7.22 2.43
C PRO A 331 -32.71 8.38 2.24
N THR A 332 -31.42 8.17 2.55
CA THR A 332 -30.39 9.06 1.99
C THR A 332 -30.32 8.80 0.51
N THR A 333 -30.86 9.73 -0.25
CA THR A 333 -30.75 9.70 -1.70
C THR A 333 -29.41 10.29 -2.10
N ARG A 334 -28.64 9.53 -2.88
CA ARG A 334 -27.46 10.07 -3.58
C ARG A 334 -27.89 10.76 -4.87
N PRO A 335 -27.05 11.59 -5.49
CA PRO A 335 -27.22 12.01 -6.88
C PRO A 335 -27.49 10.83 -7.79
N THR A 336 -28.44 10.97 -8.71
CA THR A 336 -28.81 9.90 -9.65
C THR A 336 -27.70 9.64 -10.67
N GLN A 337 -27.04 10.70 -11.10
CA GLN A 337 -25.86 10.64 -11.96
C GLN A 337 -24.65 11.04 -11.13
N LEU A 338 -23.88 10.05 -10.70
CA LEU A 338 -22.75 10.25 -9.80
C LEU A 338 -21.50 9.54 -10.33
N MET A 339 -20.40 10.28 -10.37
CA MET A 339 -19.06 9.73 -10.53
C MET A 339 -18.18 10.24 -9.38
N GLU A 340 -17.47 9.34 -8.72
CA GLU A 340 -16.51 9.71 -7.68
C GLU A 340 -15.16 9.14 -8.08
N LEU A 341 -14.17 10.02 -8.15
CA LEU A 341 -12.86 9.73 -8.69
C LEU A 341 -11.80 9.82 -7.60
N ALA A 342 -10.74 9.04 -7.74
CA ALA A 342 -9.55 9.11 -6.92
C ALA A 342 -8.33 9.26 -7.82
N TYR A 343 -7.42 10.17 -7.45
CA TYR A 343 -6.15 10.40 -8.11
C TYR A 343 -5.00 10.09 -7.17
N ASP A 344 -4.06 9.25 -7.61
CA ASP A 344 -2.79 9.02 -6.92
C ASP A 344 -1.63 8.88 -7.91
N ASN A 345 -0.48 8.35 -7.46
CA ASN A 345 0.71 8.16 -8.29
C ASN A 345 0.47 7.22 -9.50
N LYS A 346 -0.65 6.48 -9.54
CA LYS A 346 -1.02 5.60 -10.64
C LYS A 346 -2.05 6.25 -11.59
N GLY A 347 -2.41 7.50 -11.35
CA GLY A 347 -3.37 8.26 -12.14
C GLY A 347 -4.79 8.26 -11.56
N ALA A 348 -5.71 8.77 -12.36
CA ALA A 348 -7.12 8.90 -12.00
C ALA A 348 -7.86 7.56 -12.18
N GLN A 349 -8.79 7.24 -11.28
CA GLN A 349 -9.65 6.07 -11.39
C GLN A 349 -11.05 6.34 -10.82
N SER A 350 -12.05 5.57 -11.26
CA SER A 350 -13.39 5.56 -10.67
C SER A 350 -13.42 4.77 -9.35
N VAL A 351 -14.16 5.28 -8.38
CA VAL A 351 -14.45 4.59 -7.11
C VAL A 351 -15.89 4.08 -7.16
N THR A 352 -16.07 2.76 -7.12
CA THR A 352 -17.42 2.14 -7.13
C THR A 352 -18.07 2.25 -5.75
N TYR A 353 -19.29 2.79 -5.64
CA TYR A 353 -20.03 2.92 -4.38
C TYR A 353 -21.22 1.98 -4.28
N THR A 354 -21.66 1.72 -3.04
CA THR A 354 -22.93 1.06 -2.74
C THR A 354 -24.08 2.05 -2.95
N THR A 355 -25.09 1.64 -3.71
CA THR A 355 -26.05 2.56 -4.36
C THR A 355 -27.14 3.14 -3.44
N ALA A 356 -27.35 2.61 -2.23
CA ALA A 356 -28.32 3.19 -1.29
C ALA A 356 -28.17 2.65 0.15
N PRO A 357 -27.46 3.34 1.05
CA PRO A 357 -27.71 3.16 2.47
C PRO A 357 -29.05 3.82 2.83
N ASN A 358 -30.03 3.04 3.29
CA ASN A 358 -31.25 3.58 3.89
C ASN A 358 -30.92 4.07 5.30
N LEU A 359 -31.34 5.30 5.66
CA LEU A 359 -31.15 5.78 7.03
C LEU A 359 -32.31 5.37 7.91
N ALA A 360 -32.03 4.76 9.05
CA ALA A 360 -33.01 4.59 10.11
C ALA A 360 -33.28 5.94 10.81
N CYS A 361 -34.56 6.28 11.00
CA CYS A 361 -35.00 7.33 11.89
C CYS A 361 -35.29 6.69 13.25
N ALA A 362 -34.54 7.08 14.27
CA ALA A 362 -34.74 6.67 15.64
C ALA A 362 -35.46 7.81 16.36
N GLU A 363 -36.66 7.52 16.87
CA GLU A 363 -37.53 8.36 17.70
C GLU A 363 -38.38 9.43 17.00
N MET A 364 -39.68 9.11 16.84
CA MET A 364 -40.75 10.08 17.00
C MET A 364 -41.26 9.94 18.45
N GLU A 365 -40.77 10.76 19.38
CA GLU A 365 -41.38 10.83 20.70
C GLU A 365 -42.53 11.84 20.67
N GLU A 366 -43.74 11.34 20.95
CA GLU A 366 -44.90 12.17 21.25
C GLU A 366 -44.77 12.63 22.70
N PHE A 367 -44.54 13.93 22.92
CA PHE A 367 -44.51 14.48 24.27
C PHE A 367 -45.95 14.51 24.82
N ASN A 368 -46.28 13.49 25.62
CA ASN A 368 -47.61 13.30 26.16
C ASN A 368 -47.87 14.36 27.25
N GLY A 369 -48.60 15.43 26.89
CA GLY A 369 -48.97 16.48 27.86
C GLY A 369 -49.24 17.88 27.29
N GLY A 370 -49.04 18.14 26.00
CA GLY A 370 -49.35 19.45 25.43
C GLY A 370 -49.64 19.36 23.95
N THR A 371 -50.63 20.11 23.47
CA THR A 371 -51.02 20.19 22.06
C THR A 371 -49.81 20.36 21.12
N GLY A 372 -49.38 19.25 20.49
CA GLY A 372 -48.74 19.16 19.18
C GLY A 372 -47.31 19.69 19.04
N ILE A 373 -46.32 19.06 19.67
CA ILE A 373 -44.90 19.22 19.30
C ILE A 373 -44.34 17.86 18.91
N TYR A 374 -44.09 17.67 17.61
CA TYR A 374 -43.35 16.51 17.10
C TYR A 374 -41.87 16.89 17.02
N ASN A 375 -41.07 16.45 17.97
CA ASN A 375 -39.61 16.47 17.80
C ASN A 375 -39.26 15.28 16.89
N ARG A 376 -38.72 15.57 15.71
CA ARG A 376 -38.21 14.56 14.80
C ARG A 376 -36.69 14.64 14.86
N SER A 377 -36.09 13.85 15.74
CA SER A 377 -34.68 13.52 15.63
C SER A 377 -34.51 12.35 14.67
N PHE A 378 -33.44 12.33 13.90
CA PHE A 378 -33.03 11.14 13.16
C PHE A 378 -31.56 10.88 13.43
N ARG A 379 -31.17 9.61 13.44
CA ARG A 379 -29.78 9.18 13.67
C ARG A 379 -29.52 7.93 12.86
N SER A 380 -28.53 7.94 11.98
CA SER A 380 -28.24 6.78 11.17
C SER A 380 -26.80 6.66 10.72
N ARG A 381 -26.32 5.43 10.48
CA ARG A 381 -24.98 5.14 9.98
C ARG A 381 -24.99 4.88 8.46
N ILE A 382 -24.06 5.53 7.77
CA ILE A 382 -23.82 5.47 6.33
C ILE A 382 -22.45 4.84 6.13
N LYS A 383 -22.40 3.78 5.32
CA LYS A 383 -21.13 3.21 4.88
C LYS A 383 -20.68 3.89 3.59
N LEU A 384 -19.51 4.51 3.62
CA LEU A 384 -18.92 5.29 2.53
C LEU A 384 -17.69 4.55 2.03
N LYS A 385 -17.63 4.25 0.74
CA LYS A 385 -16.47 3.59 0.16
C LYS A 385 -15.36 4.61 -0.13
N ALA A 386 -14.12 4.21 0.10
CA ALA A 386 -12.92 4.87 -0.36
C ALA A 386 -12.27 4.01 -1.46
N LYS A 387 -11.13 4.46 -2.00
CA LYS A 387 -10.36 3.68 -2.99
C LYS A 387 -10.16 2.22 -2.52
N ASP A 388 -9.67 2.05 -1.29
CA ASP A 388 -9.27 0.73 -0.76
C ASP A 388 -9.93 0.37 0.59
N ASN A 389 -10.85 1.20 1.12
CA ASN A 389 -11.42 1.03 2.46
C ASN A 389 -12.90 1.48 2.53
N PHE A 390 -13.53 1.35 3.69
CA PHE A 390 -14.84 1.89 3.99
C PHE A 390 -14.80 2.75 5.27
N TYR A 391 -15.62 3.80 5.30
CA TYR A 391 -15.86 4.65 6.45
C TYR A 391 -17.31 4.54 6.91
N SER A 392 -17.57 4.64 8.21
CA SER A 392 -18.91 4.59 8.79
C SER A 392 -19.28 5.96 9.36
N ALA A 393 -20.08 6.75 8.65
CA ALA A 393 -20.52 8.06 9.12
C ALA A 393 -21.88 7.99 9.80
N MET A 394 -22.07 8.63 10.96
CA MET A 394 -23.38 8.79 11.56
C MET A 394 -23.97 10.18 11.25
N LEU A 395 -25.11 10.20 10.56
CA LEU A 395 -25.89 11.40 10.33
C LEU A 395 -26.95 11.51 11.42
N GLU A 396 -26.83 12.53 12.26
CA GLU A 396 -27.83 12.91 13.24
C GLU A 396 -28.55 14.18 12.77
N SER A 397 -29.73 14.46 13.31
CA SER A 397 -30.34 15.78 13.28
C SER A 397 -31.29 15.84 14.45
N ARG A 398 -31.27 16.95 15.17
CA ARG A 398 -32.17 17.20 16.27
C ARG A 398 -32.96 18.47 15.98
N THR A 399 -34.27 18.41 16.14
CA THR A 399 -35.12 19.60 16.03
C THR A 399 -34.70 20.60 17.13
N PRO A 400 -34.39 21.88 16.82
CA PRO A 400 -34.12 22.86 17.85
C PRO A 400 -35.35 23.02 18.74
N ASN A 401 -35.15 22.96 20.05
CA ASN A 401 -36.19 23.23 21.04
C ASN A 401 -36.47 24.73 21.10
N ASN A 402 -37.08 25.26 20.05
CA ASN A 402 -37.59 26.63 20.05
C ASN A 402 -39.01 26.54 20.60
N GLY A 403 -39.34 27.26 21.68
CA GLY A 403 -40.64 27.25 22.37
C GLY A 403 -41.87 27.65 21.53
N TYR A 404 -41.76 27.61 20.21
CA TYR A 404 -42.84 27.68 19.23
C TYR A 404 -43.26 26.26 18.85
N LYS A 405 -44.56 26.02 18.62
CA LYS A 405 -45.13 24.76 18.09
C LYS A 405 -44.73 24.51 16.63
N ALA A 406 -43.46 24.71 16.30
CA ALA A 406 -42.92 24.56 14.98
C ALA A 406 -42.47 23.11 14.79
N VAL A 407 -43.30 22.30 14.14
CA VAL A 407 -42.80 21.04 13.58
C VAL A 407 -41.79 21.41 12.50
N ALA A 408 -40.61 20.80 12.51
CA ALA A 408 -39.65 20.95 11.43
C ALA A 408 -39.42 19.59 10.78
N GLN A 409 -39.45 19.54 9.46
CA GLN A 409 -39.07 18.36 8.69
C GLN A 409 -37.68 18.56 8.10
N TYR A 410 -36.86 17.52 8.20
CA TYR A 410 -35.47 17.51 7.76
C TYR A 410 -35.27 16.40 6.72
N TYR A 411 -34.75 16.76 5.55
CA TYR A 411 -34.43 15.81 4.51
C TYR A 411 -32.98 16.01 4.06
N PRO A 412 -32.05 15.19 4.59
CA PRO A 412 -30.66 15.23 4.20
C PRO A 412 -30.44 14.45 2.90
N ARG A 413 -29.67 15.05 2.01
CA ARG A 413 -29.17 14.43 0.79
C ARG A 413 -27.65 14.46 0.82
N LEU A 414 -27.02 13.30 0.82
CA LEU A 414 -25.57 13.21 0.69
C LEU A 414 -25.19 13.49 -0.77
N VAL A 415 -24.50 14.60 -1.02
CA VAL A 415 -24.02 14.99 -2.35
C VAL A 415 -22.76 14.20 -2.68
N VAL A 416 -21.69 14.43 -1.92
CA VAL A 416 -20.38 13.79 -2.08
C VAL A 416 -19.68 13.62 -0.73
N HIS A 417 -18.66 12.78 -0.69
CA HIS A 417 -17.82 12.55 0.48
C HIS A 417 -16.33 12.73 0.13
N SER A 418 -15.60 13.45 0.98
CA SER A 418 -14.15 13.57 0.92
C SER A 418 -13.49 12.63 1.93
N PRO A 419 -12.90 11.50 1.48
CA PRO A 419 -12.27 10.53 2.37
C PRO A 419 -10.99 11.06 3.03
N ILE A 420 -10.25 11.93 2.36
CA ILE A 420 -8.98 12.47 2.86
C ILE A 420 -9.20 13.50 3.98
N HIS A 421 -10.24 14.32 3.87
CA HIS A 421 -10.60 15.32 4.88
C HIS A 421 -11.53 14.75 5.95
N ARG A 422 -12.08 13.54 5.71
CA ARG A 422 -13.21 13.03 6.47
C ARG A 422 -14.30 14.11 6.49
N ALA A 423 -14.79 14.46 5.31
CA ALA A 423 -15.79 15.49 5.17
C ALA A 423 -16.99 15.03 4.33
N LEU A 424 -18.18 15.45 4.72
CA LEU A 424 -19.44 15.14 4.03
C LEU A 424 -20.07 16.41 3.50
N VAL A 425 -20.41 16.40 2.22
CA VAL A 425 -21.16 17.48 1.59
C VAL A 425 -22.62 17.06 1.57
N VAL A 426 -23.44 17.74 2.36
CA VAL A 426 -24.84 17.41 2.55
C VAL A 426 -25.70 18.62 2.17
N GLN A 427 -26.72 18.36 1.36
CA GLN A 427 -27.79 19.30 1.11
C GLN A 427 -28.97 18.94 2.00
N GLN A 428 -29.46 19.89 2.78
CA GLN A 428 -30.50 19.69 3.78
C GLN A 428 -31.70 20.58 3.45
N TYR A 429 -32.87 19.97 3.29
CA TYR A 429 -34.13 20.70 3.14
C TYR A 429 -34.85 20.81 4.49
N PHE A 430 -35.32 22.00 4.80
CA PHE A 430 -36.04 22.38 6.01
C PHE A 430 -37.43 22.89 5.64
N ASN A 431 -38.45 22.32 6.28
CA ASN A 431 -39.80 22.84 6.21
C ASN A 431 -40.28 23.19 7.61
N PHE A 432 -40.53 24.48 7.85
CA PHE A 432 -41.02 24.96 9.15
C PHE A 432 -42.54 25.09 9.14
N TYR A 433 -43.20 24.35 10.02
CA TYR A 433 -44.64 24.44 10.21
C TYR A 433 -44.94 25.48 11.27
N THR A 434 -45.20 26.72 10.86
CA THR A 434 -45.71 27.74 11.79
C THR A 434 -47.24 27.68 11.83
N SER A 435 -47.86 28.27 12.85
CA SER A 435 -49.33 28.44 12.91
C SER A 435 -49.87 29.41 11.85
N SER A 436 -49.01 29.99 11.00
CA SER A 436 -49.40 30.86 9.89
C SER A 436 -49.64 30.04 8.61
N THR A 437 -50.43 30.57 7.68
CA THR A 437 -50.71 29.93 6.38
C THR A 437 -49.49 29.88 5.46
N THR A 438 -48.42 30.62 5.78
CA THR A 438 -47.18 30.66 5.00
C THR A 438 -46.15 29.74 5.65
N ARG A 439 -45.76 28.67 4.93
CA ARG A 439 -44.74 27.71 5.37
C ARG A 439 -43.40 28.11 4.76
N PRO A 440 -42.48 28.73 5.50
CA PRO A 440 -41.18 29.06 4.95
C PRO A 440 -40.37 27.76 4.80
N THR A 441 -39.90 27.51 3.59
CA THR A 441 -39.04 26.37 3.25
C THR A 441 -37.64 26.87 2.95
N TYR A 442 -36.63 26.20 3.47
CA TYR A 442 -35.23 26.56 3.25
C TYR A 442 -34.42 25.31 2.92
N SER A 443 -33.31 25.50 2.24
CA SER A 443 -32.37 24.47 1.87
C SER A 443 -30.97 24.99 2.10
N LEU A 444 -30.18 24.23 2.86
CA LEU A 444 -28.79 24.54 3.17
C LEU A 444 -27.87 23.49 2.56
N SER A 445 -26.83 23.94 1.89
CA SER A 445 -25.69 23.07 1.54
C SER A 445 -24.58 23.29 2.55
N ARG A 446 -24.03 22.22 3.12
CA ARG A 446 -23.00 22.27 4.16
C ARG A 446 -21.92 21.23 3.94
N VAL A 447 -20.71 21.54 4.39
CA VAL A 447 -19.61 20.59 4.56
C VAL A 447 -19.46 20.29 6.04
N TYR A 448 -19.50 19.03 6.42
CA TYR A 448 -19.32 18.57 7.80
C TYR A 448 -18.01 17.80 7.92
N PHE A 449 -17.18 18.14 8.89
CA PHE A 449 -15.90 17.45 9.17
C PHE A 449 -16.06 16.48 10.36
N ALA A 450 -15.19 15.46 10.46
CA ALA A 450 -15.13 14.52 11.59
C ALA A 450 -13.96 14.78 12.54
#